data_AF-A0A1V6BIL1-F1
#
_entry.id   AF-A0A1V6BIL1-F1
#
_cell.length_a   1.000
_cell.length_b   1.000
_cell.length_c   1.000
_cell.angle_alpha   90.00
_cell.angle_beta   90.00
_cell.angle_gamma   90.00
#
_symmetry.space_group_name_H-M   'P 1'
#
loop_
_entity.id
_entity.type
_entity.pdbx_description
1 polymer ?
#
loop_
_entity_poly.entity_id
_entity_poly.type
_entity_poly.pdbx_seq_one_letter_code
_entity_poly.pdbx_strand_id
1 'polypeptide(L)'
;MLKCEDNFFRYGSFIVFIQGGLSEEEAIMEVRKTYPIYGDLSDERNMQGEDRPLPDELHDRINQLTSELPPIYFQQYSKDYNSMNRFIRSELRMTKTEDN
;
A
#
# COMPACT_ATOMS: atom_id res chain seq x y z
N MET A 1 -17.93 4.47 -1.01
CA MET A 1 -17.94 4.48 -2.50
C MET A 1 -16.56 4.94 -2.93
N LEU A 2 -15.57 4.03 -3.05
CA LEU A 2 -14.15 4.35 -3.33
C LEU A 2 -13.34 3.18 -3.96
N LYS A 3 -13.79 1.90 -3.84
CA LYS A 3 -13.07 0.73 -4.41
C LYS A 3 -12.87 0.77 -5.94
N CYS A 4 -13.78 1.39 -6.68
CA CYS A 4 -13.65 1.51 -8.15
C CYS A 4 -12.59 2.53 -8.57
N GLU A 5 -12.44 3.63 -7.83
CA GLU A 5 -11.46 4.67 -8.12
C GLU A 5 -10.05 4.16 -7.80
N ASP A 6 -9.87 3.46 -6.67
CA ASP A 6 -8.61 2.81 -6.31
C ASP A 6 -8.10 1.84 -7.39
N ASN A 7 -8.99 1.03 -7.94
CA ASN A 7 -8.63 0.10 -9.01
C ASN A 7 -8.26 0.84 -10.31
N PHE A 8 -8.93 1.96 -10.60
CA PHE A 8 -8.63 2.78 -11.76
C PHE A 8 -7.25 3.45 -11.64
N PHE A 9 -6.91 4.03 -10.48
CA PHE A 9 -5.60 4.63 -10.26
C PHE A 9 -4.48 3.59 -10.22
N ARG A 10 -4.70 2.41 -9.63
CA ARG A 10 -3.73 1.29 -9.68
C ARG A 10 -3.47 0.85 -11.10
N TYR A 11 -4.52 0.67 -11.89
CA TYR A 11 -4.37 0.27 -13.29
C TYR A 11 -3.68 1.36 -14.11
N GLY A 12 -4.04 2.63 -13.90
CA GLY A 12 -3.36 3.77 -14.53
C GLY A 12 -1.86 3.80 -14.22
N SER A 13 -1.49 3.64 -12.95
CA SER A 13 -0.08 3.58 -12.51
C SER A 13 0.65 2.37 -13.10
N PHE A 14 0.01 1.20 -13.16
CA PHE A 14 0.57 0.02 -13.83
C PHE A 14 0.90 0.32 -15.30
N ILE A 15 -0.03 0.93 -16.05
CA ILE A 15 0.20 1.30 -17.45
C ILE A 15 1.34 2.32 -17.59
N VAL A 16 1.42 3.32 -16.69
CA VAL A 16 2.52 4.30 -16.69
C VAL A 16 3.88 3.61 -16.48
N PHE A 17 3.97 2.66 -15.56
CA PHE A 17 5.21 1.92 -15.31
C PHE A 17 5.63 1.05 -16.50
N ILE A 18 4.69 0.34 -17.13
CA ILE A 18 4.96 -0.42 -18.36
C ILE A 18 5.45 0.52 -19.47
N GLN A 19 4.80 1.67 -19.67
CA GLN A 19 5.22 2.66 -20.67
C GLN A 19 6.59 3.27 -20.36
N GLY A 20 6.97 3.31 -19.07
CA GLY A 20 8.29 3.70 -18.59
C GLY A 20 9.38 2.64 -18.80
N GLY A 21 9.03 1.45 -19.34
CA GLY A 21 9.97 0.40 -19.68
C GLY A 21 10.14 -0.70 -18.62
N LEU A 22 9.33 -0.70 -17.56
CA LEU A 22 9.31 -1.81 -16.59
C LEU A 22 8.62 -3.04 -17.20
N SER A 23 9.06 -4.22 -16.79
CA SER A 23 8.32 -5.46 -17.04
C SER A 23 7.01 -5.50 -16.27
N GLU A 24 6.10 -6.40 -16.63
CA GLU A 24 4.82 -6.58 -15.93
C GLU A 24 5.01 -6.91 -14.46
N GLU A 25 5.95 -7.78 -14.13
CA GLU A 25 6.26 -8.17 -12.76
C GLU A 25 6.80 -6.99 -11.94
N GLU A 26 7.71 -6.20 -12.51
CA GLU A 26 8.26 -5.01 -11.85
C GLU A 26 7.20 -3.91 -11.69
N ALA A 27 6.36 -3.69 -12.69
CA ALA A 27 5.27 -2.71 -12.62
C ALA A 27 4.25 -3.10 -11.54
N ILE A 28 3.92 -4.40 -11.41
CA ILE A 28 3.08 -4.90 -10.31
C ILE A 28 3.72 -4.61 -8.96
N MET A 29 5.03 -4.83 -8.82
CA MET A 29 5.75 -4.53 -7.59
C MET A 29 5.74 -3.04 -7.24
N GLU A 30 5.92 -2.14 -8.22
CA GLU A 30 5.84 -0.70 -7.99
C GLU A 30 4.43 -0.23 -7.63
N VAL A 31 3.38 -0.82 -8.22
CA VAL A 31 1.99 -0.58 -7.80
C VAL A 31 1.76 -1.01 -6.34
N ARG A 32 2.31 -2.16 -5.93
CA ARG A 32 2.21 -2.65 -4.53
C ARG A 32 2.95 -1.78 -3.52
N LYS A 33 4.05 -1.13 -3.93
CA LYS A 33 4.72 -0.12 -3.11
C LYS A 33 3.91 1.15 -2.94
N THR A 34 3.07 1.48 -3.92
CA THR A 34 2.35 2.75 -3.97
C THR A 34 0.96 2.68 -3.34
N TYR A 35 0.27 1.54 -3.42
CA TYR A 35 -1.12 1.42 -3.00
C TYR A 35 -1.31 0.31 -1.96
N PRO A 36 -2.04 0.56 -0.86
CA PRO A 36 -2.36 -0.49 0.11
C PRO A 36 -3.32 -1.51 -0.48
N ILE A 37 -3.17 -2.79 -0.18
CA ILE A 37 -4.11 -3.83 -0.61
C ILE A 37 -4.97 -4.24 0.57
N TYR A 38 -6.28 -4.19 0.38
CA TYR A 38 -7.28 -4.61 1.36
C TYR A 38 -7.93 -5.92 0.94
N GLY A 39 -8.34 -6.73 1.91
CA GLY A 39 -9.03 -7.99 1.64
C GLY A 39 -8.91 -9.00 2.78
N ASP A 40 -9.10 -10.26 2.43
CA ASP A 40 -9.04 -11.37 3.39
C ASP A 40 -7.60 -11.55 3.92
N LEU A 41 -7.45 -11.42 5.24
CA LEU A 41 -6.18 -11.60 5.96
C LEU A 41 -5.61 -13.01 5.84
N SER A 42 -6.46 -13.99 5.50
CA SER A 42 -6.09 -15.39 5.30
C SER A 42 -5.72 -15.70 3.85
N ASP A 43 -5.84 -14.74 2.93
CA ASP A 43 -5.45 -14.93 1.54
C ASP A 43 -3.93 -14.85 1.38
N GLU A 44 -3.27 -16.01 1.53
CA GLU A 44 -1.82 -16.16 1.37
C GLU A 44 -1.40 -16.47 -0.07
N ARG A 45 -2.35 -16.48 -1.03
CA ARG A 45 -2.08 -16.94 -2.41
C ARG A 45 -0.97 -16.15 -3.11
N ASN A 46 -0.83 -14.87 -2.77
CA ASN A 46 0.14 -13.97 -3.43
C ASN A 46 0.93 -13.05 -2.48
N MET A 47 0.63 -13.06 -1.18
CA MET A 47 1.21 -12.12 -0.20
C MET A 47 1.35 -12.80 1.17
N GLN A 48 2.54 -12.72 1.77
CA GLN A 48 2.85 -13.36 3.06
C GLN A 48 3.32 -12.34 4.10
N GLY A 49 3.20 -12.70 5.38
CA GLY A 49 3.73 -11.91 6.49
C GLY A 49 3.10 -10.53 6.61
N GLU A 50 3.92 -9.47 6.52
CA GLU A 50 3.51 -8.07 6.64
C GLU A 50 2.93 -7.50 5.33
N ASP A 51 3.08 -8.21 4.22
CA ASP A 51 2.53 -7.81 2.91
C ASP A 51 1.07 -8.27 2.73
N ARG A 52 0.57 -9.12 3.64
CA ARG A 52 -0.80 -9.61 3.61
C ARG A 52 -1.81 -8.46 3.53
N PRO A 53 -2.94 -8.68 2.83
CA PRO A 53 -4.01 -7.71 2.75
C PRO A 53 -4.34 -7.10 4.12
N LEU A 54 -4.64 -5.82 4.14
CA LEU A 54 -5.11 -5.13 5.33
C LEU A 54 -6.61 -5.43 5.52
N PRO A 55 -7.09 -5.52 6.77
CA PRO A 55 -8.52 -5.65 7.03
C PRO A 55 -9.27 -4.46 6.41
N ASP A 56 -10.41 -4.73 5.78
CA ASP A 56 -11.29 -3.70 5.21
C ASP A 56 -11.70 -2.65 6.27
N GLU A 57 -11.78 -3.05 7.54
CA GLU A 57 -12.09 -2.18 8.69
C GLU A 57 -11.05 -1.08 8.92
N LEU A 58 -9.80 -1.26 8.47
CA LEU A 58 -8.75 -0.25 8.61
C LEU A 58 -8.76 0.78 7.47
N HIS A 59 -9.61 0.59 6.46
CA HIS A 59 -9.63 1.42 5.26
C HIS A 59 -9.71 2.92 5.56
N ASP A 60 -10.67 3.33 6.38
CA ASP A 60 -10.87 4.76 6.68
C ASP A 60 -9.72 5.35 7.49
N ARG A 61 -9.18 4.58 8.46
CA ARG A 61 -8.03 4.99 9.27
C ARG A 61 -6.77 5.16 8.41
N ILE A 62 -6.60 4.30 7.41
CA ILE A 62 -5.46 4.36 6.50
C ILE A 62 -5.62 5.52 5.52
N ASN A 63 -6.83 5.77 5.00
CA ASN A 63 -7.09 6.94 4.16
C ASN A 63 -6.80 8.25 4.89
N GLN A 64 -7.15 8.32 6.18
CA GLN A 64 -6.79 9.46 7.00
C GLN A 64 -5.26 9.58 7.14
N LEU A 65 -4.57 8.50 7.50
CA LEU A 65 -3.11 8.48 7.63
C LEU A 65 -2.41 8.89 6.33
N THR A 66 -2.84 8.36 5.18
CA THR A 66 -2.25 8.72 3.87
C THR A 66 -2.55 10.15 3.45
N SER A 67 -3.70 10.70 3.84
CA SER A 67 -4.04 12.11 3.59
C SER A 67 -3.23 13.10 4.43
N GLU A 68 -2.81 12.68 5.62
CA GLU A 68 -2.04 13.50 6.57
C GLU A 68 -0.52 13.41 6.31
N LEU A 69 -0.05 12.37 5.63
CA LEU A 69 1.36 12.17 5.34
C LEU A 69 1.87 13.13 4.25
N PRO A 70 2.95 13.89 4.50
CA PRO A 70 3.56 14.74 3.48
C PRO A 70 4.12 13.91 2.31
N PRO A 71 4.14 14.45 1.08
CA PRO A 71 4.69 13.73 -0.09
C PRO A 71 6.13 13.25 0.07
N ILE A 72 6.94 13.94 0.88
CA ILE A 72 8.35 13.59 1.13
C ILE A 72 8.50 12.29 1.91
N TYR A 73 7.51 11.96 2.75
CA TYR A 73 7.49 10.72 3.53
C TYR A 73 7.33 9.51 2.60
N PHE A 74 6.47 9.60 1.59
CA PHE A 74 6.31 8.55 0.57
C PHE A 74 7.60 8.22 -0.20
N GLN A 75 8.47 9.22 -0.46
CA GLN A 75 9.76 8.99 -1.11
C GLN A 75 10.80 8.30 -0.22
N GLN A 76 10.77 8.53 1.09
CA GLN A 76 11.60 7.78 2.03
C GLN A 76 11.05 6.35 2.20
N TYR A 77 9.74 6.18 2.29
CA TYR A 77 9.11 4.86 2.44
C TYR A 77 9.33 3.93 1.26
N SER A 78 9.30 4.43 0.02
CA SER A 78 9.53 3.59 -1.17
C SER A 78 10.93 2.97 -1.22
N LYS A 79 11.89 3.50 -0.44
CA LYS A 79 13.25 2.95 -0.32
C LYS A 79 13.37 1.89 0.77
N ASP A 80 12.68 2.09 1.89
CA ASP A 80 12.82 1.24 3.08
C ASP A 80 11.82 0.07 3.10
N TYR A 81 10.72 0.19 2.37
CA TYR A 81 9.64 -0.80 2.36
C TYR A 81 9.35 -1.34 0.96
N ASN A 82 9.17 -2.67 0.89
CA ASN A 82 8.84 -3.37 -0.35
C ASN A 82 7.35 -3.32 -0.69
N SER A 83 6.49 -2.87 0.23
CA SER A 83 5.06 -2.67 -0.01
C SER A 83 4.43 -1.65 0.92
N MET A 84 3.34 -1.03 0.48
CA MET A 84 2.57 -0.07 1.27
C MET A 84 1.92 -0.75 2.49
N ASN A 85 1.52 -2.02 2.37
CA ASN A 85 0.93 -2.78 3.47
C ASN A 85 1.88 -2.94 4.65
N ARG A 86 3.16 -3.20 4.37
CA ARG A 86 4.19 -3.33 5.39
C ARG A 86 4.41 -2.01 6.13
N PHE A 87 4.49 -0.92 5.37
CA PHE A 87 4.64 0.43 5.91
C PHE A 87 3.48 0.80 6.84
N ILE A 88 2.24 0.61 6.40
CA ILE A 88 1.07 0.90 7.25
C ILE A 88 1.10 0.08 8.54
N ARG A 89 1.51 -1.19 8.47
CA ARG A 89 1.63 -2.03 9.67
C ARG A 89 2.71 -1.54 10.64
N SER A 90 3.82 -0.97 10.17
CA SER A 90 4.83 -0.38 11.07
C SER A 90 4.31 0.87 11.76
N GLU A 91 3.63 1.77 11.04
CA GLU A 91 3.04 2.99 11.61
C GLU A 91 1.94 2.67 12.64
N LEU A 92 1.09 1.69 12.33
CA LEU A 92 0.06 1.22 13.27
C LEU A 92 0.64 0.58 14.54
N ARG A 93 1.88 0.06 14.50
CA ARG A 93 2.57 -0.41 15.71
C ARG A 93 3.17 0.74 16.50
N MET A 94 3.78 1.72 15.83
CA MET A 94 4.37 2.88 16.49
C MET A 94 3.32 3.67 17.29
N THR A 95 2.19 3.98 16.66
CA THR A 95 1.07 4.70 17.32
C THR A 95 0.52 4.01 18.56
N LYS A 96 0.49 2.66 18.61
CA LYS A 96 0.07 1.91 19.82
C LYS A 96 1.05 2.03 20.99
N THR A 97 2.28 2.46 20.74
CA THR A 97 3.33 2.54 21.76
C THR A 97 3.36 3.89 22.47
N GLU A 98 2.78 4.93 21.86
CA GLU A 98 2.69 6.28 22.44
C GLU A 98 1.47 6.47 23.36
N ASP A 99 0.49 5.55 23.29
CA ASP A 99 -0.72 5.55 24.12
C ASP A 99 -0.58 4.80 25.46
N ASN A 100 0.65 4.45 25.90
CA ASN A 100 0.94 3.74 27.15
C ASN A 100 1.88 4.52 28.09
#